data_AF-A0A3B0XBS4-F1
#
_entry.id   AF-A0A3B0XBS4-F1
#
_cell.length_a   1.000
_cell.length_b   1.000
_cell.length_c   1.000
_cell.angle_alpha   90.00
_cell.angle_beta   90.00
_cell.angle_gamma   90.00
#
_symmetry.space_group_name_H-M   'P 1'
#
loop_
_entity.id
_entity.type
_entity.pdbx_description
1 polymer ?
#
loop_
_entity_poly.entity_id
_entity_poly.type
_entity_poly.pdbx_seq_one_letter_code
_entity_poly.pdbx_strand_id
1 'polypeptide(L)' 'MLYKVTVHPSGHQFDVEKGESILEAAMRHNIDLPYGCRGGACGSCAGYLVEGEVYYDEEPMALDDEMKANNQALFCI' A
#
# COMPACT_ATOMS: atom_id res chain seq x y z
N MET A 1 -6.08 -3.59 -16.28
CA MET A 1 -6.78 -2.45 -15.66
C MET A 1 -5.76 -1.73 -14.80
N LEU A 2 -5.76 -0.40 -14.84
CA LEU A 2 -4.84 0.45 -14.08
C LEU A 2 -5.64 1.16 -12.99
N TYR A 3 -5.08 1.23 -11.79
CA TYR A 3 -5.60 1.98 -10.66
C TYR A 3 -4.68 3.16 -10.39
N LYS A 4 -5.23 4.35 -10.12
CA LYS A 4 -4.43 5.53 -9.82
C LYS A 4 -4.33 5.69 -8.30
N VAL A 5 -3.11 5.72 -7.78
CA VAL A 5 -2.82 5.94 -6.37
C VAL A 5 -2.20 7.33 -6.18
N THR A 6 -2.66 8.04 -5.14
CA THR A 6 -2.13 9.35 -4.75
C THR A 6 -1.51 9.26 -3.36
N VAL A 7 -0.27 9.71 -3.21
CA VAL A 7 0.45 9.71 -1.94
C VAL A 7 0.38 11.09 -1.31
N HIS A 8 -0.11 11.16 -0.07
CA HIS A 8 -0.12 12.38 0.71
C HIS A 8 0.97 12.35 1.79
N PRO A 9 1.52 13.52 2.18
CA PRO A 9 1.23 14.87 1.68
C PRO A 9 2.02 15.25 0.42
N SER A 10 2.87 14.36 -0.09
CA SER A 10 3.81 14.68 -1.17
C SER A 10 3.12 14.95 -2.52
N GLY A 11 1.87 14.53 -2.70
CA GLY A 11 1.06 14.81 -3.89
C GLY A 11 1.43 13.96 -5.11
N HIS A 12 2.32 12.98 -4.94
CA HIS A 12 2.72 12.10 -6.03
C HIS A 12 1.56 11.20 -6.45
N GLN A 13 1.38 11.07 -7.76
CA GLN A 13 0.37 10.20 -8.35
C GLN A 13 1.04 9.22 -9.29
N PHE A 14 0.67 7.95 -9.17
CA PHE A 14 1.18 6.90 -10.02
C PHE A 14 0.10 5.89 -10.35
N ASP A 15 0.32 5.18 -11.45
CA ASP A 15 -0.58 4.15 -11.94
C ASP A 15 -0.06 2.78 -11.51
N VAL A 16 -0.95 1.98 -10.92
CA VAL A 16 -0.73 0.62 -10.40
C VAL A 16 -1.46 -0.37 -11.30
N GLU A 17 -0.78 -1.41 -11.75
CA GLU A 17 -1.42 -2.45 -12.55
C GLU A 17 -2.23 -3.41 -11.67
N LYS A 18 -3.32 -3.96 -12.21
CA LYS A 18 -4.08 -5.00 -11.52
C LYS A 18 -3.17 -6.22 -11.26
N GLY A 19 -2.98 -6.58 -10.00
CA GLY A 19 -2.09 -7.67 -9.56
C GLY A 19 -0.66 -7.22 -9.27
N GLU A 20 -0.36 -5.92 -9.40
CA GLU A 20 0.87 -5.29 -8.93
C GLU A 20 0.60 -4.70 -7.53
N SER A 21 1.56 -4.78 -6.61
CA SER A 21 1.45 -4.13 -5.32
C SER A 21 1.70 -2.62 -5.45
N ILE A 22 1.11 -1.84 -4.56
CA ILE A 22 1.29 -0.38 -4.55
C ILE A 22 2.77 -0.01 -4.36
N LEU A 23 3.51 -0.80 -3.57
CA LEU A 23 4.94 -0.61 -3.38
C LEU A 23 5.75 -0.80 -4.68
N GLU A 24 5.49 -1.87 -5.44
CA GLU A 24 6.19 -2.13 -6.70
C GLU A 24 5.90 -1.03 -7.73
N ALA A 25 4.64 -0.62 -7.83
CA ALA A 25 4.26 0.49 -8.69
C ALA A 25 4.95 1.81 -8.25
N ALA A 26 4.98 2.11 -6.94
CA ALA A 26 5.68 3.28 -6.43
C ALA A 26 7.18 3.25 -6.81
N MET A 27 7.84 2.11 -6.64
CA MET A 27 9.25 1.92 -7.02
C MET A 27 9.48 2.14 -8.51
N ARG A 28 8.59 1.61 -9.36
CA ARG A 28 8.65 1.81 -10.82
C ARG A 28 8.56 3.30 -11.20
N HIS A 29 7.81 4.08 -10.44
CA HIS A 29 7.66 5.53 -10.62
C HIS A 29 8.68 6.35 -9.81
N ASN A 30 9.71 5.71 -9.22
CA ASN A 30 10.73 6.34 -8.36
C ASN A 30 10.15 7.11 -7.16
N ILE A 31 9.07 6.58 -6.58
CA ILE A 31 8.44 7.09 -5.37
C ILE A 31 8.86 6.21 -4.21
N ASP A 32 9.61 6.79 -3.28
CA ASP A 32 10.01 6.13 -2.05
C ASP A 32 8.83 6.06 -1.07
N LEU A 33 8.34 4.85 -0.84
CA LEU A 33 7.42 4.54 0.25
C LEU A 33 8.19 3.86 1.39
N PRO A 34 7.77 4.03 2.65
CA PRO A 34 8.36 3.25 3.74
C PRO A 34 8.05 1.76 3.50
N TYR A 35 9.08 0.93 3.46
CA TYR A 35 8.96 -0.52 3.39
C TYR A 35 10.06 -1.17 4.23
N GLY A 36 9.85 -2.43 4.61
CA GLY A 36 10.84 -3.23 5.33
C GLY A 36 11.00 -4.61 4.71
N CYS A 37 10.10 -5.51 5.09
CA CYS A 37 10.14 -6.93 4.76
C CYS A 37 9.61 -7.29 3.36
N ARG A 38 8.85 -6.40 2.70
CA ARG A 38 8.15 -6.67 1.42
C ARG A 38 7.30 -7.97 1.41
N GLY A 39 6.81 -8.40 2.57
CA GLY A 39 6.07 -9.65 2.70
C GLY A 39 4.95 -9.60 3.74
N GLY A 40 4.44 -8.41 4.08
CA GLY A 40 3.31 -8.25 4.99
C GLY A 40 3.54 -8.66 6.46
N ALA A 41 4.75 -9.02 6.86
CA ALA A 41 5.07 -9.52 8.21
C ALA A 41 5.57 -8.44 9.20
N CYS A 42 6.03 -7.30 8.71
CA CYS A 42 6.72 -6.28 9.51
C CYS A 42 5.88 -5.03 9.79
N GLY A 43 4.79 -4.81 9.05
CA GLY A 43 3.95 -3.62 9.19
C GLY A 43 4.60 -2.28 8.77
N SER A 44 5.87 -2.25 8.36
CA SER A 44 6.56 -1.00 8.01
C SER A 44 6.00 -0.32 6.76
N CYS A 45 5.31 -1.09 5.90
CA CYS A 45 4.64 -0.59 4.70
C CYS A 45 3.20 -0.13 4.97
N ALA A 46 2.80 -0.02 6.24
CA ALA A 46 1.49 0.47 6.63
C ALA A 46 1.35 1.96 6.30
N GLY A 47 0.24 2.32 5.68
CA GLY A 47 -0.19 3.70 5.55
C GLY A 47 -1.69 3.84 5.70
N TYR A 48 -2.12 5.09 5.81
CA TYR A 48 -3.52 5.43 5.94
C TYR A 48 -4.17 5.54 4.57
N LEU A 49 -5.32 4.91 4.44
CA LEU A 49 -6.16 4.89 3.28
C LEU A 49 -7.17 6.02 3.43
N VAL A 50 -6.93 7.12 2.71
CA VAL A 50 -7.77 8.32 2.78
C VAL A 50 -9.07 8.10 2.00
N GLU A 51 -8.95 7.54 0.81
CA GLU A 51 -10.08 7.22 -0.08
C GLU A 51 -9.77 5.96 -0.89
N GLY A 52 -10.80 5.16 -1.16
CA GLY A 52 -10.72 3.92 -1.93
C GLY A 52 -10.72 2.66 -1.06
N GLU A 53 -10.34 1.54 -1.67
CA GLU A 53 -10.25 0.23 -1.01
C GLU A 53 -8.99 -0.49 -1.52
N VAL A 54 -8.32 -1.23 -0.64
CA VAL A 54 -7.20 -2.12 -0.99
C VAL A 54 -7.66 -3.55 -0.80
N TYR A 55 -7.31 -4.40 -1.77
CA TYR A 55 -7.61 -5.82 -1.75
C TYR A 55 -6.33 -6.61 -1.55
N TYR A 56 -6.39 -7.62 -0.69
CA TYR A 56 -5.31 -8.56 -0.44
C TYR A 56 -5.75 -9.95 -0.90
N ASP A 57 -4.91 -10.63 -1.68
CA ASP A 57 -5.13 -12.04 -1.99
C ASP A 57 -4.95 -12.93 -0.74
N GLU A 58 -4.00 -12.56 0.13
CA GLU A 58 -3.80 -13.16 1.45
C GLU A 58 -3.72 -12.06 2.51
N GLU A 59 -4.43 -12.23 3.63
CA GLU A 59 -4.42 -11.23 4.69
C GLU A 59 -3.01 -11.04 5.28
N PRO A 60 -2.51 -9.80 5.34
CA PRO A 60 -1.18 -9.56 5.87
C PRO A 60 -1.10 -9.88 7.36
N MET A 61 -0.05 -10.62 7.74
CA MET A 61 0.14 -11.03 9.15
C MET A 61 0.32 -9.85 10.10
N ALA A 62 0.87 -8.74 9.63
CA ALA A 62 1.04 -7.52 10.42
C ALA A 62 -0.15 -6.56 10.35
N LEU A 63 -1.24 -6.91 9.65
CA LEU A 63 -2.45 -6.07 9.57
C LEU A 63 -3.45 -6.50 10.64
N ASP A 64 -3.39 -5.87 11.81
CA ASP A 64 -4.31 -6.11 12.91
C ASP A 64 -5.67 -5.39 12.72
N ASP A 65 -6.69 -5.82 13.47
CA ASP A 65 -8.03 -5.22 13.42
C ASP A 65 -8.04 -3.73 13.79
N GLU A 66 -7.13 -3.30 14.68
CA GLU A 66 -6.98 -1.89 15.04
C GLU A 66 -6.48 -1.06 13.85
N MET A 67 -5.56 -1.60 13.05
CA MET A 67 -5.08 -0.94 11.84
C MET A 67 -6.22 -0.81 10.84
N LYS A 68 -6.98 -1.89 10.60
CA LYS A 68 -8.17 -1.86 9.74
C LYS A 68 -9.19 -0.84 10.21
N ALA A 69 -9.46 -0.77 11.53
CA ALA A 69 -10.38 0.20 12.12
C ALA A 69 -9.92 1.66 11.96
N ASN A 70 -8.60 1.89 11.90
CA ASN A 70 -7.99 3.19 11.64
C ASN A 70 -7.80 3.48 10.14
N ASN A 71 -8.46 2.74 9.24
CA ASN A 71 -8.27 2.81 7.80
C ASN A 71 -6.80 2.67 7.37
N GLN A 72 -6.02 1.86 8.07
CA GLN A 72 -4.65 1.55 7.68
C GLN A 72 -4.60 0.28 6.85
N ALA A 73 -3.68 0.28 5.89
CA ALA A 73 -3.48 -0.78 4.94
C ALA A 73 -1.97 -0.98 4.69
N LEU A 74 -1.54 -2.23 4.51
CA LEU A 74 -0.19 -2.55 4.06
C LEU A 74 -0.12 -2.42 2.53
N PHE A 75 0.90 -1.75 2.01
CA PHE A 75 1.02 -1.50 0.56
C PHE A 75 1.95 -2.47 -0.18
N CYS A 76 2.51 -3.44 0.54
CA CYS A 76 3.56 -4.31 0.04
C CYS A 76 3.12 -5.72 -0.40
N ILE A 77 1.88 -6.11 -0.12
CA ILE A 77 1.26 -7.37 -0.60
C ILE A 77 -0.18 -7.13 -1.00
#